data_AF-A0AAW1RF46-F1
#
_entry.id   AF-A0AAW1RF46-F1
#
_cell.length_a   1.000
_cell.length_b   1.000
_cell.length_c   1.000
_cell.angle_alpha   90.00
_cell.angle_beta   90.00
_cell.angle_gamma   90.00
#
_symmetry.space_group_name_H-M   'P 1'
#
loop_
_entity.id
_entity.type
_entity.pdbx_description
1 polymer ?
#
loop_
_entity_poly.entity_id
_entity_poly.type
_entity_poly.pdbx_seq_one_letter_code
_entity_poly.pdbx_strand_id
1 'polypeptide(L)'
;MALILLRKPPSNYSKLFLGRCEGFPVFATYPMPAQQTPAAAPAQGIAAGLLSSRSTPTQSSTPAHVSPDKTEDFTAASQLPRPHPELLHVHHRWQTPGQPQEPAQPLQLPHPQLHRQSQATAPDFNDHQQAFRHKTTARLLQTLAVFRACGFPLFVQNAMHLYKGSRTLIGQAATDAIVRRTFFKQFCGGECDQSIKPVLAYLHQHGIGPIINYAAEDAVASTNPHNTKSSNDVAEAACDQACKIFRKSIQDAAATAGLGFMAIKVSALGSPSMLKRASAALTEQGIADMWPGEGSALRPHDTPVEMLQGSLTQEDSTALDNATQRVLSLAQTAASLGNVRMMIDAEHIYMQPAIDAIALEAQRSVNMGRAVVLQTYQCYLKSTPSRLAGDVSLAARQGWTFGGKLVRGAYLVHEVEQAKLLGQPRPVHDSLLETHACYDRCVEQLMQKAGQSNVEMMVASHNQQSIEKAVALMQQLGISPSDNGVYFGQLYGMSDHLSFTLGPHGYQAYKVIPYGPIETTMPYLTRRAQENSDIFKKSGVGKELEMIKAELARRLVAFFKPSGWQRPSLSTQPGAATVLPSA
;
A
#
# COMPACT_ATOMS: atom_id res chain seq x y z
N MET A 1 -12.91 -29.37 22.69
CA MET A 1 -12.28 -28.77 21.48
C MET A 1 -10.94 -28.08 21.75
N ALA A 2 -10.81 -27.10 22.65
CA ALA A 2 -9.60 -26.24 22.74
C ALA A 2 -8.24 -26.97 22.73
N LEU A 3 -8.09 -28.06 23.50
CA LEU A 3 -6.87 -28.88 23.54
C LEU A 3 -6.47 -29.54 22.20
N ILE A 4 -7.42 -29.72 21.26
CA ILE A 4 -7.16 -30.28 19.93
C ILE A 4 -6.49 -29.23 19.04
N LEU A 5 -6.93 -27.97 19.10
CA LEU A 5 -6.40 -26.86 18.29
C LEU A 5 -4.98 -26.44 18.71
N LEU A 6 -4.54 -26.81 19.92
CA LEU A 6 -3.19 -26.52 20.44
C LEU A 6 -2.14 -27.55 19.99
N ARG A 7 -2.52 -28.74 19.52
CA ARG A 7 -1.55 -29.78 19.10
C ARG A 7 -0.85 -29.41 17.78
N LYS A 8 0.41 -29.82 17.62
CA LYS A 8 1.08 -29.87 16.30
C LYS A 8 0.34 -30.91 15.41
N PRO A 9 0.25 -30.72 14.08
CA PRO A 9 -0.20 -31.79 13.20
C PRO A 9 0.83 -32.94 13.25
N PRO A 10 0.42 -34.21 13.05
CA PRO A 10 1.36 -35.30 12.88
C PRO A 10 2.18 -35.10 11.60
N SER A 11 3.48 -35.37 11.65
CA SER A 11 4.43 -35.09 10.56
C SER A 11 4.31 -36.02 9.34
N ASN A 12 3.50 -37.07 9.43
CA ASN A 12 3.56 -38.22 8.51
C ASN A 12 2.21 -38.40 7.78
N TYR A 13 2.05 -37.73 6.63
CA TYR A 13 1.00 -38.03 5.64
C TYR A 13 1.60 -38.25 4.25
N SER A 14 2.28 -39.40 4.10
CA SER A 14 2.81 -39.92 2.83
C SER A 14 2.54 -41.43 2.63
N LYS A 15 1.69 -42.03 3.48
CA LYS A 15 1.31 -43.45 3.44
C LYS A 15 -0.16 -43.68 3.81
N LEU A 16 -1.07 -43.23 2.94
CA LEU A 16 -2.47 -43.64 2.83
C LEU A 16 -2.93 -43.29 1.41
N PHE A 17 -3.78 -44.13 0.80
CA PHE A 17 -4.05 -44.18 -0.64
C PHE A 17 -2.87 -44.60 -1.54
N LEU A 18 -2.50 -45.88 -1.44
CA LEU A 18 -2.01 -46.65 -2.60
C LEU A 18 -3.17 -47.54 -3.10
N GLY A 19 -3.99 -46.98 -3.99
CA GLY A 19 -4.95 -47.73 -4.81
C GLY A 19 -4.34 -47.98 -6.19
N ARG A 20 -4.54 -49.18 -6.76
CA ARG A 20 -3.91 -49.59 -8.03
C ARG A 20 -4.35 -48.73 -9.22
N CYS A 21 -3.38 -48.15 -9.91
CA CYS A 21 -3.41 -48.00 -11.37
C CYS A 21 -2.05 -48.46 -11.92
N GLU A 22 -2.05 -49.48 -12.76
CA GLU A 22 -0.85 -50.00 -13.44
C GLU A 22 -0.80 -49.45 -14.87
N GLY A 23 0.35 -48.96 -15.33
CA GLY A 23 0.46 -48.33 -16.65
C GLY A 23 1.85 -47.73 -16.93
N PHE A 24 2.62 -48.45 -17.75
CA PHE A 24 3.87 -48.14 -18.47
C PHE A 24 4.19 -46.66 -18.80
N PRO A 25 5.47 -46.33 -19.12
CA PRO A 25 6.75 -46.93 -18.67
C PRO A 25 7.77 -45.88 -18.17
N VAL A 26 8.87 -46.35 -17.57
CA VAL A 26 10.02 -45.48 -17.23
C VAL A 26 10.78 -45.11 -18.51
N PHE A 27 11.04 -43.81 -18.73
CA PHE A 27 11.96 -43.34 -19.77
C PHE A 27 13.32 -42.94 -19.20
N ALA A 28 14.37 -43.18 -19.99
CA ALA A 28 15.75 -43.19 -19.55
C ALA A 28 16.33 -41.81 -19.21
N THR A 29 17.28 -41.80 -18.27
CA THR A 29 18.23 -40.70 -18.08
C THR A 29 19.15 -40.59 -19.30
N TYR A 30 19.07 -39.49 -20.05
CA TYR A 30 20.06 -39.16 -21.08
C TYR A 30 21.29 -38.47 -20.47
N PRO A 31 22.52 -38.82 -20.90
CA PRO A 31 23.73 -38.12 -20.50
C PRO A 31 23.88 -36.77 -21.22
N MET A 32 24.48 -35.79 -20.54
CA MET A 32 24.84 -34.49 -21.12
C MET A 32 25.99 -34.63 -22.13
N PRO A 33 25.92 -34.03 -23.33
CA PRO A 33 27.08 -33.85 -24.19
C PRO A 33 28.12 -32.91 -23.56
N ALA A 34 29.39 -33.13 -23.88
CA ALA A 34 30.49 -32.32 -23.34
C ALA A 34 30.56 -30.91 -23.95
N GLN A 35 31.20 -29.99 -23.23
CA GLN A 35 31.49 -28.64 -23.70
C GLN A 35 32.43 -28.65 -24.90
N GLN A 36 32.19 -27.77 -25.88
CA GLN A 36 33.19 -27.32 -26.85
C GLN A 36 33.32 -25.81 -26.76
N THR A 37 34.55 -25.33 -26.53
CA THR A 37 34.90 -23.91 -26.57
C THR A 37 34.99 -23.41 -28.01
N PRO A 38 34.53 -22.19 -28.33
CA PRO A 38 34.54 -21.69 -29.71
C PRO A 38 35.96 -21.38 -30.19
N ALA A 39 36.25 -21.74 -31.45
CA ALA A 39 37.43 -21.27 -32.16
C ALA A 39 37.16 -19.87 -32.76
N ALA A 40 38.18 -19.01 -32.77
CA ALA A 40 38.08 -17.63 -33.25
C ALA A 40 38.90 -17.40 -34.53
N ALA A 41 38.26 -16.85 -35.57
CA ALA A 41 38.87 -16.21 -36.74
C ALA A 41 37.77 -15.57 -37.63
N PRO A 42 38.10 -14.61 -38.51
CA PRO A 42 38.90 -13.43 -38.23
C PRO A 42 38.18 -12.14 -38.69
N ALA A 43 38.70 -10.97 -38.31
CA ALA A 43 38.22 -9.70 -38.87
C ALA A 43 38.67 -9.52 -40.33
N GLN A 44 37.79 -8.98 -41.18
CA GLN A 44 38.16 -8.37 -42.46
C GLN A 44 37.83 -6.87 -42.38
N GLY A 45 38.84 -6.03 -42.61
CA GLY A 45 38.68 -4.58 -42.61
C GLY A 45 38.42 -4.03 -44.01
N ILE A 46 37.73 -2.89 -44.07
CA ILE A 46 37.72 -2.01 -45.25
C ILE A 46 38.35 -0.70 -44.82
N ALA A 47 39.42 -0.28 -45.51
CA ALA A 47 40.17 0.93 -45.17
C ALA A 47 40.51 1.74 -46.44
N ALA A 48 39.84 2.88 -46.58
CA ALA A 48 40.22 4.05 -47.35
C ALA A 48 39.66 5.24 -46.55
N GLY A 49 40.36 6.35 -46.31
CA GLY A 49 41.17 7.12 -47.26
C GLY A 49 40.23 8.12 -47.94
N LEU A 50 40.25 9.42 -47.63
CA LEU A 50 41.41 10.31 -47.49
C LEU A 50 41.27 11.42 -46.42
N LEU A 51 42.31 12.24 -46.30
CA LEU A 51 42.51 13.32 -45.31
C LEU A 51 42.20 14.72 -45.85
N SER A 52 42.03 15.67 -44.92
CA SER A 52 42.16 17.14 -45.11
C SER A 52 41.04 17.82 -45.91
N SER A 53 40.54 19.01 -45.54
CA SER A 53 41.25 20.14 -44.91
C SER A 53 40.31 21.08 -44.13
N ARG A 54 40.89 21.95 -43.29
CA ARG A 54 40.18 23.10 -42.69
C ARG A 54 40.16 24.28 -43.65
N SER A 55 39.06 25.03 -43.69
CA SER A 55 39.11 26.49 -43.90
C SER A 55 37.94 27.18 -43.18
N THR A 56 38.27 28.23 -42.43
CA THR A 56 37.33 29.23 -41.92
C THR A 56 37.19 30.36 -42.94
N PRO A 57 36.12 31.16 -42.85
CA PRO A 57 36.40 32.58 -42.60
C PRO A 57 35.59 33.17 -41.44
N THR A 58 36.23 34.10 -40.73
CA THR A 58 35.64 34.96 -39.69
C THR A 58 35.29 36.33 -40.25
N GLN A 59 34.20 36.94 -39.75
CA GLN A 59 33.91 38.38 -39.54
C GLN A 59 32.39 38.59 -39.70
N SER A 60 31.57 39.03 -38.74
CA SER A 60 31.62 40.09 -37.72
C SER A 60 30.97 41.41 -38.16
N SER A 61 29.75 41.69 -37.67
CA SER A 61 29.24 43.04 -37.48
C SER A 61 27.95 43.07 -36.65
N THR A 62 27.93 43.90 -35.61
CA THR A 62 26.79 44.34 -34.79
C THR A 62 27.22 45.61 -34.03
N PRO A 63 26.31 46.43 -33.46
CA PRO A 63 24.88 46.61 -33.75
C PRO A 63 24.57 48.06 -34.21
N ALA A 64 23.30 48.44 -34.32
CA ALA A 64 22.88 49.84 -34.45
C ALA A 64 21.75 50.19 -33.47
N HIS A 65 21.98 51.17 -32.60
CA HIS A 65 20.97 51.77 -31.72
C HIS A 65 20.26 52.93 -32.43
N VAL A 66 18.93 53.01 -32.38
CA VAL A 66 18.19 54.28 -32.45
C VAL A 66 16.99 54.26 -31.51
N SER A 67 16.80 55.37 -30.81
CA SER A 67 15.61 55.83 -30.07
C SER A 67 15.73 57.37 -29.98
N PRO A 68 14.72 58.15 -29.55
CA PRO A 68 13.39 57.77 -29.06
C PRO A 68 12.23 58.58 -29.70
N ASP A 69 11.04 58.40 -29.12
CA ASP A 69 10.00 59.42 -28.86
C ASP A 69 9.22 60.10 -30.02
N LYS A 70 7.88 60.02 -29.94
CA LYS A 70 6.98 61.19 -30.07
C LYS A 70 5.55 60.91 -29.64
N THR A 71 4.98 61.86 -28.91
CA THR A 71 3.55 61.98 -28.53
C THR A 71 2.69 62.56 -29.66
N GLU A 72 1.37 62.28 -29.66
CA GLU A 72 0.33 63.31 -29.48
C GLU A 72 -1.09 62.71 -29.31
N ASP A 73 -1.93 63.39 -28.53
CA ASP A 73 -3.37 63.11 -28.35
C ASP A 73 -4.23 63.69 -29.47
N PHE A 74 -5.47 63.22 -29.64
CA PHE A 74 -6.61 64.13 -29.82
C PHE A 74 -7.95 63.52 -29.40
N THR A 75 -8.84 64.33 -28.82
CA THR A 75 -10.06 63.90 -28.09
C THR A 75 -11.38 64.40 -28.70
N ALA A 76 -12.42 63.56 -28.74
CA ALA A 76 -13.86 63.96 -28.73
C ALA A 76 -14.81 62.75 -28.56
N ALA A 77 -16.11 62.89 -28.27
CA ALA A 77 -16.74 63.37 -27.01
C ALA A 77 -18.30 63.25 -27.07
N SER A 78 -18.95 62.50 -26.15
CA SER A 78 -20.39 62.57 -25.73
C SER A 78 -20.68 61.41 -24.75
N GLN A 79 -20.96 61.61 -23.44
CA GLN A 79 -22.15 62.17 -22.77
C GLN A 79 -23.45 61.36 -23.03
N LEU A 80 -23.81 60.39 -22.17
CA LEU A 80 -24.70 60.47 -20.96
C LEU A 80 -26.21 60.26 -21.29
N PRO A 81 -27.14 59.86 -20.36
CA PRO A 81 -27.02 59.65 -18.90
C PRO A 81 -27.52 58.26 -18.38
N ARG A 82 -27.76 58.12 -17.05
CA ARG A 82 -28.39 56.94 -16.36
C ARG A 82 -29.93 57.03 -16.33
N PRO A 83 -30.67 55.93 -16.06
CA PRO A 83 -31.34 55.82 -14.73
C PRO A 83 -31.59 54.37 -14.17
N HIS A 84 -32.19 54.33 -12.98
CA HIS A 84 -32.86 53.23 -12.24
C HIS A 84 -34.09 53.88 -11.52
N PRO A 85 -35.10 53.17 -10.94
CA PRO A 85 -35.44 51.74 -10.94
C PRO A 85 -36.94 51.45 -11.30
N GLU A 86 -37.44 50.24 -11.00
CA GLU A 86 -38.89 49.83 -10.97
C GLU A 86 -39.65 49.80 -12.33
N LEU A 87 -40.76 49.05 -12.61
CA LEU A 87 -41.55 47.91 -12.04
C LEU A 87 -42.57 47.44 -13.16
N LEU A 88 -43.43 46.39 -13.17
CA LEU A 88 -43.90 45.28 -12.28
C LEU A 88 -44.21 43.99 -13.13
N HIS A 89 -44.12 42.79 -12.53
CA HIS A 89 -44.93 41.54 -12.77
C HIS A 89 -44.93 40.84 -14.16
N VAL A 90 -45.29 39.54 -14.33
CA VAL A 90 -46.04 38.54 -13.52
C VAL A 90 -45.28 37.20 -13.33
N HIS A 91 -45.62 36.49 -12.24
CA HIS A 91 -45.04 35.24 -11.72
C HIS A 91 -44.99 33.99 -12.64
N HIS A 92 -44.09 33.06 -12.29
CA HIS A 92 -44.54 31.74 -11.78
C HIS A 92 -43.62 31.15 -10.67
N ARG A 93 -44.10 31.28 -9.41
CA ARG A 93 -43.79 30.52 -8.18
C ARG A 93 -42.53 29.63 -8.12
N TRP A 94 -41.45 30.16 -7.53
CA TRP A 94 -40.48 29.36 -6.77
C TRP A 94 -40.94 29.23 -5.31
N GLN A 95 -40.62 28.11 -4.65
CA GLN A 95 -40.74 27.98 -3.19
C GLN A 95 -39.45 28.45 -2.52
N THR A 96 -39.57 29.16 -1.40
CA THR A 96 -38.42 29.58 -0.57
C THR A 96 -37.70 28.37 0.01
N PRO A 97 -36.35 28.36 0.02
CA PRO A 97 -35.61 27.39 0.83
C PRO A 97 -36.06 27.45 2.30
N GLY A 98 -36.22 26.29 2.92
CA GLY A 98 -36.35 26.21 4.37
C GLY A 98 -35.09 26.74 5.06
N GLN A 99 -35.20 27.05 6.36
CA GLN A 99 -34.03 27.39 7.17
C GLN A 99 -32.95 26.30 7.06
N PRO A 100 -31.64 26.66 7.13
CA PRO A 100 -30.58 25.67 7.12
C PRO A 100 -30.79 24.70 8.28
N GLN A 101 -31.04 23.42 7.94
CA GLN A 101 -30.96 22.36 8.94
C GLN A 101 -29.54 22.34 9.50
N GLU A 102 -29.39 22.20 10.82
CA GLU A 102 -28.08 22.09 11.44
C GLU A 102 -27.27 20.95 10.77
N PRO A 103 -25.97 21.14 10.51
CA PRO A 103 -25.13 20.06 10.02
C PRO A 103 -25.20 18.91 11.02
N ALA A 104 -25.60 17.73 10.55
CA ALA A 104 -25.81 16.56 11.40
C ALA A 104 -24.57 16.33 12.28
N GLN A 105 -24.78 16.36 13.61
CA GLN A 105 -23.69 16.43 14.57
C GLN A 105 -22.65 15.32 14.31
N PRO A 106 -21.35 15.65 14.15
CA PRO A 106 -20.33 14.64 13.98
C PRO A 106 -20.32 13.73 15.21
N LEU A 107 -20.09 12.44 15.01
CA LEU A 107 -20.19 11.43 16.07
C LEU A 107 -19.14 11.70 17.16
N GLN A 108 -19.54 12.39 18.24
CA GLN A 108 -18.68 12.76 19.36
C GLN A 108 -18.31 11.52 20.18
N LEU A 109 -17.32 10.77 19.68
CA LEU A 109 -16.59 9.80 20.47
C LEU A 109 -15.73 10.57 21.50
N PRO A 110 -15.67 10.14 22.77
CA PRO A 110 -14.93 10.85 23.79
C PRO A 110 -13.44 10.84 23.49
N HIS A 111 -12.86 12.03 23.26
CA HIS A 111 -11.41 12.19 23.14
C HIS A 111 -10.72 11.67 24.41
N PRO A 112 -9.79 10.70 24.32
CA PRO A 112 -8.96 10.32 25.45
C PRO A 112 -8.14 11.53 25.89
N GLN A 113 -8.23 11.91 27.16
CA GLN A 113 -7.35 12.95 27.71
C GLN A 113 -5.91 12.42 27.73
N LEU A 114 -5.11 12.78 26.72
CA LEU A 114 -3.71 12.39 26.59
C LEU A 114 -2.91 12.89 27.81
N HIS A 115 -2.72 12.00 28.77
CA HIS A 115 -1.97 12.28 29.99
C HIS A 115 -0.51 12.57 29.65
N ARG A 116 0.03 13.64 30.24
CA ARG A 116 1.34 14.18 29.92
C ARG A 116 2.47 13.30 30.48
N GLN A 117 2.95 12.38 29.65
CA GLN A 117 4.24 11.68 29.71
C GLN A 117 4.77 11.31 31.12
N SER A 118 4.57 10.05 31.51
CA SER A 118 5.71 9.31 32.07
C SER A 118 6.67 8.95 30.92
N GLN A 119 7.93 8.62 31.22
CA GLN A 119 8.84 8.07 30.21
C GLN A 119 8.18 6.85 29.52
N ALA A 120 7.98 6.93 28.21
CA ALA A 120 7.34 5.86 27.46
C ALA A 120 8.30 4.68 27.34
N THR A 121 8.03 3.60 28.08
CA THR A 121 8.74 2.33 27.92
C THR A 121 8.60 1.84 26.49
N ALA A 122 9.71 1.41 25.87
CA ALA A 122 9.71 0.93 24.50
C ALA A 122 8.69 -0.24 24.34
N PRO A 123 7.91 -0.30 23.23
CA PRO A 123 6.82 -1.26 23.11
C PRO A 123 7.35 -2.71 23.02
N ASP A 124 6.93 -3.59 23.92
CA ASP A 124 7.27 -5.01 23.83
C ASP A 124 6.30 -5.77 22.92
N PHE A 125 6.73 -5.99 21.67
CA PHE A 125 6.02 -6.80 20.67
C PHE A 125 5.91 -8.30 21.03
N ASN A 126 6.46 -8.74 22.16
CA ASN A 126 6.44 -10.12 22.62
C ASN A 126 5.41 -10.37 23.75
N ASP A 127 4.85 -9.33 24.37
CA ASP A 127 3.80 -9.47 25.39
C ASP A 127 2.46 -9.91 24.75
N HIS A 128 2.24 -11.22 24.72
CA HIS A 128 1.00 -11.82 24.22
C HIS A 128 -0.24 -11.50 25.07
N GLN A 129 -0.07 -11.08 26.33
CA GLN A 129 -1.19 -10.68 27.19
C GLN A 129 -1.63 -9.26 26.84
N GLN A 130 -0.72 -8.30 26.70
CA GLN A 130 -1.04 -6.95 26.21
C GLN A 130 -1.57 -7.00 24.78
N ALA A 131 -0.85 -7.67 23.87
CA ALA A 131 -1.18 -7.79 22.46
C ALA A 131 -2.59 -8.36 22.18
N PHE A 132 -3.14 -9.19 23.07
CA PHE A 132 -4.44 -9.84 22.89
C PHE A 132 -5.47 -9.61 24.02
N ARG A 133 -5.22 -8.67 24.95
CA ARG A 133 -6.19 -8.28 25.99
C ARG A 133 -7.57 -7.93 25.42
N HIS A 134 -7.57 -7.36 24.21
CA HIS A 134 -8.76 -6.91 23.49
C HIS A 134 -9.56 -8.03 22.80
N LYS A 135 -9.02 -9.26 22.66
CA LYS A 135 -9.73 -10.40 22.05
C LYS A 135 -10.34 -11.31 23.10
N THR A 136 -11.58 -11.76 22.88
CA THR A 136 -12.17 -12.85 23.68
C THR A 136 -11.50 -14.19 23.34
N THR A 137 -11.56 -15.15 24.27
CA THR A 137 -10.98 -16.50 24.06
C THR A 137 -11.60 -17.21 22.86
N ALA A 138 -12.91 -17.03 22.63
CA ALA A 138 -13.60 -17.54 21.45
C ALA A 138 -13.05 -16.92 20.14
N ARG A 139 -12.74 -15.62 20.13
CA ARG A 139 -12.13 -14.95 18.97
C ARG A 139 -10.70 -15.43 18.71
N LEU A 140 -9.90 -15.66 19.75
CA LEU A 140 -8.56 -16.26 19.60
C LEU A 140 -8.62 -17.69 19.04
N LEU A 141 -9.57 -18.51 19.50
CA LEU A 141 -9.80 -19.85 18.93
C LEU A 141 -10.28 -19.80 17.47
N GLN A 142 -11.09 -18.80 17.09
CA GLN A 142 -11.48 -18.57 15.69
C GLN A 142 -10.27 -18.21 14.82
N THR A 143 -9.47 -17.22 15.22
CA THR A 143 -8.27 -16.80 14.47
C THR A 143 -7.28 -17.98 14.32
N LEU A 144 -7.07 -18.75 15.39
CA LEU A 144 -6.29 -19.99 15.36
C LEU A 144 -6.85 -20.99 14.33
N ALA A 145 -8.16 -21.22 14.30
CA ALA A 145 -8.77 -22.14 13.32
C ALA A 145 -8.62 -21.65 11.87
N VAL A 146 -8.82 -20.35 11.61
CA VAL A 146 -8.64 -19.74 10.27
C VAL A 146 -7.19 -19.87 9.79
N PHE A 147 -6.21 -19.50 10.62
CA PHE A 147 -4.78 -19.62 10.28
C PHE A 147 -4.35 -21.09 10.07
N ARG A 148 -4.91 -22.04 10.83
CA ARG A 148 -4.68 -23.49 10.58
C ARG A 148 -5.24 -23.96 9.24
N ALA A 149 -6.37 -23.41 8.79
CA ALA A 149 -6.93 -23.72 7.48
C ALA A 149 -6.11 -23.10 6.33
N CYS A 150 -5.65 -21.85 6.48
CA CYS A 150 -4.72 -21.24 5.52
C CYS A 150 -3.42 -22.05 5.38
N GLY A 151 -2.88 -22.58 6.48
CA GLY A 151 -1.70 -23.43 6.48
C GLY A 151 -1.88 -24.84 5.87
N PHE A 152 -3.01 -25.16 5.21
CA PHE A 152 -3.23 -26.42 4.49
C PHE A 152 -3.27 -26.18 2.96
N PRO A 153 -2.20 -26.53 2.21
CA PRO A 153 -2.07 -26.13 0.80
C PRO A 153 -3.22 -26.55 -0.11
N LEU A 154 -3.74 -27.78 0.06
CA LEU A 154 -4.83 -28.29 -0.79
C LEU A 154 -6.14 -27.50 -0.62
N PHE A 155 -6.45 -27.00 0.59
CA PHE A 155 -7.61 -26.13 0.81
C PHE A 155 -7.40 -24.78 0.12
N VAL A 156 -6.23 -24.18 0.28
CA VAL A 156 -5.93 -22.83 -0.22
C VAL A 156 -5.80 -22.78 -1.74
N GLN A 157 -5.10 -23.74 -2.35
CA GLN A 157 -4.96 -23.83 -3.81
C GLN A 157 -6.31 -24.02 -4.50
N ASN A 158 -7.26 -24.70 -3.85
CA ASN A 158 -8.60 -24.99 -4.39
C ASN A 158 -9.70 -24.09 -3.81
N ALA A 159 -9.38 -23.03 -3.05
CA ALA A 159 -10.36 -22.29 -2.24
C ALA A 159 -11.59 -21.80 -3.02
N MET A 160 -11.40 -21.27 -4.23
CA MET A 160 -12.52 -20.83 -5.09
C MET A 160 -13.34 -21.99 -5.68
N HIS A 161 -12.73 -23.15 -5.93
CA HIS A 161 -13.47 -24.35 -6.35
C HIS A 161 -14.27 -24.95 -5.19
N LEU A 162 -13.68 -25.00 -3.99
CA LEU A 162 -14.35 -25.43 -2.76
C LEU A 162 -15.52 -24.51 -2.40
N TYR A 163 -15.36 -23.19 -2.54
CA TYR A 163 -16.43 -22.21 -2.33
C TYR A 163 -17.59 -22.40 -3.33
N LYS A 164 -17.29 -22.50 -4.63
CA LYS A 164 -18.32 -22.76 -5.66
C LYS A 164 -19.02 -24.11 -5.43
N GLY A 165 -18.27 -25.17 -5.17
CA GLY A 165 -18.81 -26.51 -4.92
C GLY A 165 -19.66 -26.61 -3.65
N SER A 166 -19.28 -25.92 -2.56
CA SER A 166 -20.09 -25.87 -1.33
C SER A 166 -21.38 -25.08 -1.52
N ARG A 167 -21.39 -23.97 -2.28
CA ARG A 167 -22.63 -23.26 -2.65
C ARG A 167 -23.60 -24.17 -3.42
N THR A 168 -23.11 -25.12 -4.22
CA THR A 168 -23.94 -26.15 -4.87
C THR A 168 -24.38 -27.27 -3.91
N LEU A 169 -23.49 -27.76 -3.04
CA LEU A 169 -23.72 -28.95 -2.21
C LEU A 169 -24.57 -28.68 -0.95
N ILE A 170 -24.31 -27.58 -0.24
CA ILE A 170 -25.02 -27.20 1.01
C ILE A 170 -25.82 -25.90 0.86
N GLY A 171 -25.93 -25.38 -0.36
CA GLY A 171 -26.62 -24.14 -0.67
C GLY A 171 -25.79 -22.87 -0.43
N GLN A 172 -26.16 -21.81 -1.15
CA GLN A 172 -25.54 -20.50 -1.05
C GLN A 172 -25.57 -19.95 0.39
N ALA A 173 -26.76 -19.80 0.97
CA ALA A 173 -26.94 -19.12 2.24
C ALA A 173 -26.14 -19.77 3.40
N ALA A 174 -26.02 -21.10 3.42
CA ALA A 174 -25.21 -21.81 4.42
C ALA A 174 -23.71 -21.56 4.20
N THR A 175 -23.23 -21.67 2.96
CA THR A 175 -21.82 -21.45 2.60
C THR A 175 -21.40 -20.02 2.90
N ASP A 176 -22.16 -19.04 2.44
CA ASP A 176 -21.91 -17.62 2.65
C ASP A 176 -21.94 -17.29 4.15
N ALA A 177 -22.85 -17.91 4.93
CA ALA A 177 -22.90 -17.74 6.37
C ALA A 177 -21.70 -18.38 7.11
N ILE A 178 -21.08 -19.43 6.57
CA ILE A 178 -19.82 -19.99 7.08
C ILE A 178 -18.66 -19.04 6.75
N VAL A 179 -18.52 -18.59 5.50
CA VAL A 179 -17.45 -17.66 5.07
C VAL A 179 -17.55 -16.34 5.84
N ARG A 180 -18.76 -15.75 5.93
CA ARG A 180 -19.08 -14.55 6.71
C ARG A 180 -18.61 -14.67 8.16
N ARG A 181 -18.90 -15.81 8.82
CA ARG A 181 -18.53 -16.03 10.23
C ARG A 181 -17.05 -16.38 10.44
N THR A 182 -16.34 -16.86 9.41
CA THR A 182 -14.95 -17.38 9.52
C THR A 182 -13.91 -16.46 8.89
N PHE A 183 -13.59 -16.65 7.60
CA PHE A 183 -12.53 -15.94 6.87
C PHE A 183 -12.85 -14.46 6.65
N PHE A 184 -14.10 -14.15 6.27
CA PHE A 184 -14.54 -12.77 6.06
C PHE A 184 -14.42 -11.97 7.37
N LYS A 185 -14.98 -12.47 8.48
CA LYS A 185 -14.82 -11.83 9.79
C LYS A 185 -13.36 -11.77 10.29
N GLN A 186 -12.44 -12.57 9.74
CA GLN A 186 -11.01 -12.45 10.06
C GLN A 186 -10.36 -11.30 9.28
N PHE A 187 -10.56 -11.23 7.95
CA PHE A 187 -9.76 -10.40 7.05
C PHE A 187 -10.50 -9.20 6.42
N CYS A 188 -11.82 -9.10 6.54
CA CYS A 188 -12.65 -8.00 6.03
C CYS A 188 -13.34 -7.25 7.19
N GLY A 189 -13.54 -5.95 7.02
CA GLY A 189 -14.18 -5.07 8.02
C GLY A 189 -15.72 -5.10 7.98
N GLY A 190 -16.32 -5.29 6.81
CA GLY A 190 -17.77 -5.30 6.62
C GLY A 190 -18.16 -5.52 5.16
N GLU A 191 -19.47 -5.59 4.88
CA GLU A 191 -20.02 -5.75 3.52
C GLU A 191 -20.41 -4.41 2.88
N CYS A 192 -20.51 -3.35 3.68
CA CYS A 192 -20.93 -2.00 3.30
C CYS A 192 -20.56 -0.97 4.37
N ASP A 193 -20.72 0.32 4.06
CA ASP A 193 -20.39 1.48 4.90
C ASP A 193 -20.98 1.41 6.32
N GLN A 194 -22.17 0.82 6.48
CA GLN A 194 -22.79 0.68 7.80
C GLN A 194 -22.23 -0.50 8.62
N SER A 195 -21.78 -1.56 7.95
CA SER A 195 -21.25 -2.77 8.61
C SER A 195 -19.74 -2.72 8.88
N ILE A 196 -18.99 -1.83 8.22
CA ILE A 196 -17.59 -1.56 8.55
C ILE A 196 -17.43 -0.69 9.81
N LYS A 197 -18.35 0.26 10.08
CA LYS A 197 -18.29 1.20 11.23
C LYS A 197 -17.93 0.57 12.58
N PRO A 198 -18.47 -0.59 13.00
CA PRO A 198 -18.07 -1.25 14.26
C PRO A 198 -16.59 -1.64 14.30
N VAL A 199 -15.98 -2.03 13.18
CA VAL A 199 -14.55 -2.35 13.09
C VAL A 199 -13.70 -1.07 13.15
N LEU A 200 -14.16 0.01 12.52
CA LEU A 200 -13.49 1.32 12.56
C LEU A 200 -13.45 1.88 13.99
N ALA A 201 -14.59 1.91 14.68
CA ALA A 201 -14.65 2.30 16.09
C ALA A 201 -13.80 1.38 17.00
N TYR A 202 -13.82 0.07 16.73
CA TYR A 202 -13.02 -0.92 17.46
C TYR A 202 -11.50 -0.75 17.30
N LEU A 203 -11.04 -0.22 16.17
CA LEU A 203 -9.63 0.13 15.95
C LEU A 203 -9.28 1.49 16.56
N HIS A 204 -10.15 2.49 16.37
CA HIS A 204 -9.95 3.85 16.90
C HIS A 204 -9.78 3.87 18.43
N GLN A 205 -10.60 3.13 19.18
CA GLN A 205 -10.46 2.98 20.64
C GLN A 205 -9.12 2.35 21.11
N HIS A 206 -8.33 1.80 20.20
CA HIS A 206 -6.99 1.23 20.47
C HIS A 206 -5.84 2.10 19.92
N GLY A 207 -6.13 3.31 19.43
CA GLY A 207 -5.13 4.17 18.78
C GLY A 207 -4.71 3.67 17.40
N ILE A 208 -5.60 2.98 16.67
CA ILE A 208 -5.32 2.42 15.35
C ILE A 208 -6.24 3.05 14.30
N GLY A 209 -5.66 3.67 13.28
CA GLY A 209 -6.40 4.29 12.17
C GLY A 209 -6.78 3.29 11.06
N PRO A 210 -7.84 3.56 10.29
CA PRO A 210 -8.17 2.79 9.10
C PRO A 210 -7.40 3.25 7.85
N ILE A 211 -6.93 2.27 7.08
CA ILE A 211 -6.73 2.40 5.64
C ILE A 211 -7.92 1.72 4.97
N ILE A 212 -8.83 2.49 4.37
CA ILE A 212 -10.01 2.00 3.67
C ILE A 212 -9.62 1.45 2.29
N ASN A 213 -10.18 0.30 1.94
CA ASN A 213 -10.04 -0.38 0.65
C ASN A 213 -11.38 -1.06 0.32
N TYR A 214 -12.05 -0.66 -0.76
CA TYR A 214 -13.34 -1.25 -1.12
C TYR A 214 -13.11 -2.39 -2.12
N ALA A 215 -13.46 -3.62 -1.76
CA ALA A 215 -13.04 -4.81 -2.50
C ALA A 215 -13.61 -4.92 -3.93
N ALA A 216 -14.60 -4.11 -4.30
CA ALA A 216 -15.02 -3.99 -5.70
C ALA A 216 -14.02 -3.20 -6.57
N GLU A 217 -13.08 -2.45 -5.97
CA GLU A 217 -11.98 -1.77 -6.67
C GLU A 217 -11.03 -2.80 -7.30
N ASP A 218 -10.67 -3.87 -6.56
CA ASP A 218 -10.02 -5.08 -7.11
C ASP A 218 -10.88 -5.74 -8.21
N ALA A 219 -12.21 -5.78 -8.04
CA ALA A 219 -13.11 -6.43 -8.99
C ALA A 219 -13.16 -5.68 -10.34
N VAL A 220 -13.26 -4.34 -10.34
CA VAL A 220 -13.25 -3.52 -11.56
C VAL A 220 -11.90 -3.58 -12.26
N ALA A 221 -10.78 -3.53 -11.51
CA ALA A 221 -9.46 -3.81 -12.08
C ALA A 221 -9.41 -5.21 -12.74
N SER A 222 -10.02 -6.23 -12.11
CA SER A 222 -10.11 -7.58 -12.66
C SER A 222 -11.10 -7.79 -13.81
N THR A 223 -11.89 -6.76 -14.17
CA THR A 223 -12.69 -6.76 -15.42
C THR A 223 -11.95 -6.16 -16.63
N ASN A 224 -10.75 -5.59 -16.43
CA ASN A 224 -9.88 -5.09 -17.51
C ASN A 224 -8.85 -6.08 -18.15
N PRO A 225 -8.78 -7.41 -17.86
CA PRO A 225 -7.80 -8.27 -18.51
C PRO A 225 -8.24 -8.69 -19.93
N HIS A 226 -7.42 -8.32 -20.92
CA HIS A 226 -7.34 -8.90 -22.27
C HIS A 226 -8.55 -8.81 -23.22
N ASN A 227 -9.67 -8.17 -22.87
CA ASN A 227 -10.79 -8.03 -23.83
C ASN A 227 -10.52 -6.95 -24.89
N THR A 228 -9.73 -7.30 -25.92
CA THR A 228 -9.40 -6.49 -27.11
C THR A 228 -10.58 -6.22 -28.05
N LYS A 229 -11.82 -6.35 -27.57
CA LYS A 229 -13.08 -6.09 -28.29
C LYS A 229 -14.08 -5.22 -27.52
N SER A 230 -13.68 -4.65 -26.38
CA SER A 230 -14.38 -3.49 -25.83
C SER A 230 -14.16 -2.29 -26.75
N SER A 231 -15.17 -1.44 -26.96
CA SER A 231 -14.87 -0.07 -27.43
C SER A 231 -14.17 0.70 -26.31
N ASN A 232 -13.40 1.73 -26.68
CA ASN A 232 -12.69 2.56 -25.71
C ASN A 232 -13.67 3.29 -24.77
N ASP A 233 -14.85 3.69 -25.27
CA ASP A 233 -15.90 4.35 -24.47
C ASP A 233 -16.37 3.47 -23.30
N VAL A 234 -16.46 2.16 -23.50
CA VAL A 234 -16.87 1.21 -22.45
C VAL A 234 -15.76 0.99 -21.42
N ALA A 235 -14.49 1.00 -21.85
CA ALA A 235 -13.34 0.93 -20.93
C ALA A 235 -13.19 2.22 -20.10
N GLU A 236 -13.38 3.38 -20.73
CA GLU A 236 -13.33 4.69 -20.07
C GLU A 236 -14.53 4.88 -19.12
N ALA A 237 -15.74 4.46 -19.50
CA ALA A 237 -16.90 4.47 -18.61
C ALA A 237 -16.72 3.56 -17.37
N ALA A 238 -15.99 2.44 -17.50
CA ALA A 238 -15.61 1.60 -16.37
C ALA A 238 -14.60 2.32 -15.44
N CYS A 239 -13.62 3.02 -16.02
CA CYS A 239 -12.65 3.83 -15.26
C CYS A 239 -13.32 5.03 -14.55
N ASP A 240 -14.32 5.66 -15.16
CA ASP A 240 -15.14 6.69 -14.53
C ASP A 240 -16.01 6.14 -13.40
N GLN A 241 -16.52 4.91 -13.55
CA GLN A 241 -17.26 4.24 -12.48
C GLN A 241 -16.34 3.86 -11.30
N ALA A 242 -15.11 3.41 -11.57
CA ALA A 242 -14.09 3.25 -10.54
C ALA A 242 -13.75 4.58 -9.86
N CYS A 243 -13.59 5.68 -10.62
CA CYS A 243 -13.36 7.02 -10.08
C CYS A 243 -14.49 7.49 -9.15
N LYS A 244 -15.77 7.18 -9.47
CA LYS A 244 -16.91 7.45 -8.58
C LYS A 244 -16.85 6.62 -7.29
N ILE A 245 -16.50 5.34 -7.40
CA ILE A 245 -16.31 4.43 -6.26
C ILE A 245 -15.18 4.95 -5.35
N PHE A 246 -13.99 5.18 -5.89
CA PHE A 246 -12.85 5.71 -5.14
C PHE A 246 -13.16 7.06 -4.48
N ARG A 247 -13.87 7.97 -5.15
CA ARG A 247 -14.28 9.26 -4.55
C ARG A 247 -15.20 9.08 -3.35
N LYS A 248 -16.12 8.10 -3.40
CA LYS A 248 -16.92 7.71 -2.25
C LYS A 248 -16.06 7.07 -1.15
N SER A 249 -15.14 6.14 -1.47
CA SER A 249 -14.20 5.55 -0.51
C SER A 249 -13.37 6.62 0.24
N ILE A 250 -12.98 7.72 -0.44
CA ILE A 250 -12.31 8.88 0.17
C ILE A 250 -13.24 9.66 1.10
N GLN A 251 -14.50 9.92 0.70
CA GLN A 251 -15.49 10.61 1.54
C GLN A 251 -15.87 9.78 2.79
N ASP A 252 -16.05 8.48 2.63
CA ASP A 252 -16.30 7.55 3.73
C ASP A 252 -15.11 7.52 4.70
N ALA A 253 -13.86 7.52 4.19
CA ALA A 253 -12.65 7.60 5.00
C ALA A 253 -12.53 8.95 5.74
N ALA A 254 -12.87 10.07 5.10
CA ALA A 254 -12.91 11.39 5.73
C ALA A 254 -13.92 11.48 6.89
N ALA A 255 -15.01 10.73 6.83
CA ALA A 255 -15.97 10.61 7.93
C ALA A 255 -15.42 9.82 9.15
N THR A 256 -14.25 9.16 9.04
CA THR A 256 -13.67 8.32 10.12
C THR A 256 -12.80 9.11 11.10
N ALA A 257 -13.39 10.10 11.76
CA ALA A 257 -12.77 10.89 12.84
C ALA A 257 -11.40 11.53 12.48
N GLY A 258 -11.15 11.79 11.19
CA GLY A 258 -9.95 12.47 10.70
C GLY A 258 -8.64 11.68 10.75
N LEU A 259 -8.71 10.35 10.85
CA LEU A 259 -7.55 9.46 10.79
C LEU A 259 -7.64 8.46 9.62
N GLY A 260 -8.24 8.88 8.50
CA GLY A 260 -8.46 8.03 7.34
C GLY A 260 -7.29 8.04 6.35
N PHE A 261 -6.76 6.85 6.03
CA PHE A 261 -6.08 6.62 4.75
C PHE A 261 -7.03 5.86 3.80
N MET A 262 -6.75 5.94 2.51
CA MET A 262 -7.49 5.25 1.46
C MET A 262 -6.52 4.84 0.34
N ALA A 263 -6.71 3.67 -0.28
CA ALA A 263 -5.80 3.14 -1.31
C ALA A 263 -6.46 3.07 -2.70
N ILE A 264 -5.74 3.46 -3.75
CA ILE A 264 -6.19 3.36 -5.16
C ILE A 264 -5.22 2.55 -6.02
N LYS A 265 -5.76 1.95 -7.09
CA LYS A 265 -5.00 1.35 -8.20
C LYS A 265 -5.20 2.16 -9.46
N VAL A 266 -4.12 2.48 -10.16
CA VAL A 266 -4.20 3.27 -11.39
C VAL A 266 -4.67 2.38 -12.56
N SER A 267 -4.44 1.07 -12.50
CA SER A 267 -5.02 0.07 -13.41
C SER A 267 -6.56 -0.02 -13.39
N ALA A 268 -7.21 0.58 -12.39
CA ALA A 268 -8.67 0.75 -12.30
C ALA A 268 -9.15 2.12 -12.82
N LEU A 269 -8.24 3.06 -13.11
CA LEU A 269 -8.53 4.43 -13.58
C LEU A 269 -8.06 4.69 -15.02
N GLY A 270 -7.21 3.81 -15.56
CA GLY A 270 -6.81 3.77 -16.96
C GLY A 270 -6.49 2.34 -17.39
N SER A 271 -6.59 2.06 -18.70
CA SER A 271 -6.37 0.72 -19.25
C SER A 271 -4.96 0.18 -18.96
N PRO A 272 -4.81 -1.04 -18.40
CA PRO A 272 -3.51 -1.68 -18.18
C PRO A 272 -2.64 -1.79 -19.44
N SER A 273 -3.28 -1.90 -20.60
CA SER A 273 -2.59 -1.93 -21.91
C SER A 273 -2.00 -0.58 -22.29
N MET A 274 -2.69 0.53 -21.99
CA MET A 274 -2.17 1.88 -22.17
C MET A 274 -1.05 2.16 -21.16
N LEU A 275 -1.25 1.85 -19.88
CA LEU A 275 -0.23 2.03 -18.84
C LEU A 275 1.07 1.27 -19.15
N LYS A 276 0.96 0.09 -19.78
CA LYS A 276 2.11 -0.64 -20.32
C LYS A 276 2.81 0.09 -21.47
N ARG A 277 2.07 0.64 -22.43
CA ARG A 277 2.65 1.41 -23.56
C ARG A 277 3.32 2.70 -23.08
N ALA A 278 2.66 3.46 -22.21
CA ALA A 278 3.25 4.64 -21.57
C ALA A 278 4.52 4.30 -20.76
N SER A 279 4.51 3.18 -20.02
CA SER A 279 5.70 2.73 -19.29
C SER A 279 6.86 2.30 -20.19
N ALA A 280 6.57 1.67 -21.33
CA ALA A 280 7.59 1.35 -22.33
C ALA A 280 8.20 2.63 -22.90
N ALA A 281 7.38 3.59 -23.34
CA ALA A 281 7.86 4.88 -23.86
C ALA A 281 8.72 5.67 -22.85
N LEU A 282 8.30 5.74 -21.57
CA LEU A 282 9.11 6.34 -20.49
C LEU A 282 10.48 5.64 -20.30
N THR A 283 10.55 4.34 -20.58
CA THR A 283 11.80 3.56 -20.45
C THR A 283 12.68 3.71 -21.70
N GLU A 284 12.10 3.68 -22.90
CA GLU A 284 12.79 3.80 -24.18
C GLU A 284 13.39 5.20 -24.40
N GLN A 285 12.73 6.24 -23.89
CA GLN A 285 13.28 7.61 -23.83
C GLN A 285 14.34 7.80 -22.72
N GLY A 286 14.59 6.78 -21.89
CA GLY A 286 15.48 6.86 -20.73
C GLY A 286 14.91 7.58 -19.50
N ILE A 287 13.72 8.20 -19.58
CA ILE A 287 13.10 8.97 -18.48
C ILE A 287 12.95 8.14 -17.19
N ALA A 288 12.61 6.86 -17.31
CA ALA A 288 12.47 5.94 -16.18
C ALA A 288 13.81 5.66 -15.44
N ASP A 289 14.94 5.73 -16.14
CA ASP A 289 16.29 5.53 -15.59
C ASP A 289 16.99 6.87 -15.25
N MET A 290 16.61 7.96 -15.92
CA MET A 290 17.10 9.33 -15.71
C MET A 290 16.37 10.07 -14.57
N TRP A 291 15.57 9.36 -13.75
CA TRP A 291 14.80 9.97 -12.68
C TRP A 291 15.72 10.62 -11.62
N PRO A 292 15.46 11.87 -11.20
CA PRO A 292 16.48 12.90 -11.49
C PRO A 292 17.51 13.14 -10.39
N GLY A 293 18.70 12.58 -10.59
CA GLY A 293 19.96 13.09 -10.04
C GLY A 293 20.40 14.42 -10.67
N GLU A 294 21.52 14.98 -10.22
CA GLU A 294 22.07 16.22 -10.77
C GLU A 294 22.46 16.04 -12.26
N GLY A 295 21.93 16.91 -13.12
CA GLY A 295 22.15 16.85 -14.57
C GLY A 295 21.02 16.21 -15.39
N SER A 296 19.97 15.66 -14.76
CA SER A 296 18.79 15.18 -15.50
C SER A 296 17.99 16.33 -16.12
N ALA A 297 17.64 16.20 -17.40
CA ALA A 297 16.96 17.23 -18.19
C ALA A 297 15.43 17.28 -18.00
N LEU A 298 14.89 16.55 -17.02
CA LEU A 298 13.48 16.66 -16.60
C LEU A 298 13.21 18.08 -16.09
N ARG A 299 12.51 18.88 -16.90
CA ARG A 299 12.14 20.25 -16.54
C ARG A 299 11.14 20.23 -15.38
N PRO A 300 11.16 21.24 -14.49
CA PRO A 300 10.00 21.52 -13.67
C PRO A 300 8.75 21.66 -14.56
N HIS A 301 7.63 21.11 -14.08
CA HIS A 301 6.27 21.21 -14.64
C HIS A 301 5.86 20.28 -15.80
N ASP A 302 6.76 19.51 -16.43
CA ASP A 302 6.34 18.53 -17.46
C ASP A 302 5.48 17.40 -16.85
N THR A 303 4.19 17.32 -17.21
CA THR A 303 3.25 16.25 -16.79
C THR A 303 3.57 14.89 -17.45
N PRO A 304 2.98 13.77 -16.97
CA PRO A 304 3.16 12.44 -17.59
C PRO A 304 2.77 12.36 -19.08
N VAL A 305 1.87 13.23 -19.53
CA VAL A 305 1.45 13.33 -20.94
C VAL A 305 2.43 14.21 -21.73
N GLU A 306 2.88 15.33 -21.16
CA GLU A 306 3.88 16.21 -21.78
C GLU A 306 5.24 15.52 -21.96
N MET A 307 5.69 14.73 -20.98
CA MET A 307 6.89 13.89 -21.08
C MET A 307 6.83 12.89 -22.25
N LEU A 308 5.63 12.49 -22.70
CA LEU A 308 5.44 11.46 -23.74
C LEU A 308 4.91 12.00 -25.08
N GLN A 309 4.89 13.32 -25.28
CA GLN A 309 4.43 13.93 -26.53
C GLN A 309 5.16 13.36 -27.76
N GLY A 310 4.39 12.90 -28.74
CA GLY A 310 4.90 12.30 -29.98
C GLY A 310 5.42 10.86 -29.86
N SER A 311 5.50 10.28 -28.65
CA SER A 311 5.90 8.87 -28.43
C SER A 311 4.73 7.94 -28.11
N LEU A 312 3.52 8.48 -27.97
CA LEU A 312 2.27 7.72 -27.85
C LEU A 312 1.34 8.02 -29.03
N THR A 313 0.40 7.11 -29.29
CA THR A 313 -0.73 7.40 -30.20
C THR A 313 -1.60 8.51 -29.62
N GLN A 314 -2.38 9.21 -30.46
CA GLN A 314 -3.36 10.21 -29.95
C GLN A 314 -4.37 9.57 -28.99
N GLU A 315 -4.77 8.32 -29.26
CA GLU A 315 -5.64 7.51 -28.41
C GLU A 315 -5.00 7.23 -27.05
N ASP A 316 -3.77 6.70 -27.02
CA ASP A 316 -3.01 6.46 -25.78
C ASP A 316 -2.74 7.74 -24.99
N SER A 317 -2.42 8.84 -25.67
CA SER A 317 -2.18 10.14 -25.04
C SER A 317 -3.43 10.65 -24.34
N THR A 318 -4.60 10.51 -24.99
CA THR A 318 -5.90 10.90 -24.43
C THR A 318 -6.30 10.00 -23.25
N ALA A 319 -6.08 8.68 -23.37
CA ALA A 319 -6.37 7.74 -22.29
C ALA A 319 -5.41 7.91 -21.09
N LEU A 320 -4.15 8.29 -21.32
CA LEU A 320 -3.18 8.63 -20.28
C LEU A 320 -3.57 9.92 -19.55
N ASP A 321 -4.00 10.96 -20.28
CA ASP A 321 -4.52 12.18 -19.66
C ASP A 321 -5.77 11.88 -18.83
N ASN A 322 -6.78 11.20 -19.39
CA ASN A 322 -7.99 10.82 -18.66
C ASN A 322 -7.67 10.04 -17.35
N ALA A 323 -6.73 9.09 -17.40
CA ALA A 323 -6.27 8.38 -16.20
C ALA A 323 -5.58 9.31 -15.18
N THR A 324 -4.77 10.25 -15.66
CA THR A 324 -4.08 11.27 -14.84
C THR A 324 -5.10 12.21 -14.19
N GLN A 325 -6.03 12.79 -14.96
CA GLN A 325 -7.09 13.68 -14.46
C GLN A 325 -8.00 12.98 -13.43
N ARG A 326 -8.32 11.69 -13.62
CA ARG A 326 -9.04 10.89 -12.62
C ARG A 326 -8.27 10.81 -11.29
N VAL A 327 -6.96 10.52 -11.31
CA VAL A 327 -6.12 10.48 -10.10
C VAL A 327 -5.98 11.87 -9.46
N LEU A 328 -5.77 12.92 -10.26
CA LEU A 328 -5.68 14.30 -9.77
C LEU A 328 -6.97 14.77 -9.10
N SER A 329 -8.14 14.48 -9.69
CA SER A 329 -9.44 14.80 -9.09
C SER A 329 -9.65 14.07 -7.74
N LEU A 330 -9.17 12.84 -7.60
CA LEU A 330 -9.21 12.11 -6.32
C LEU A 330 -8.24 12.71 -5.29
N ALA A 331 -7.02 13.08 -5.71
CA ALA A 331 -6.04 13.75 -4.87
C ALA A 331 -6.54 15.11 -4.35
N GLN A 332 -7.16 15.91 -5.22
CA GLN A 332 -7.81 17.19 -4.89
C GLN A 332 -9.02 17.01 -3.95
N THR A 333 -9.79 15.92 -4.12
CA THR A 333 -10.89 15.56 -3.19
C THR A 333 -10.32 15.24 -1.80
N ALA A 334 -9.24 14.45 -1.72
CA ALA A 334 -8.58 14.14 -0.44
C ALA A 334 -7.95 15.38 0.22
N ALA A 335 -7.38 16.29 -0.58
CA ALA A 335 -6.80 17.55 -0.09
C ALA A 335 -7.87 18.48 0.49
N SER A 336 -8.98 18.70 -0.23
CA SER A 336 -10.06 19.61 0.19
C SER A 336 -10.84 19.12 1.42
N LEU A 337 -10.90 17.81 1.65
CA LEU A 337 -11.43 17.23 2.89
C LEU A 337 -10.49 17.40 4.09
N GLY A 338 -9.19 17.63 3.86
CA GLY A 338 -8.19 17.98 4.87
C GLY A 338 -7.81 16.88 5.88
N ASN A 339 -8.68 15.89 6.13
CA ASN A 339 -8.54 14.92 7.21
C ASN A 339 -8.37 13.45 6.73
N VAL A 340 -8.18 13.27 5.41
CA VAL A 340 -7.95 11.99 4.74
C VAL A 340 -6.67 12.06 3.90
N ARG A 341 -6.01 10.92 3.68
CA ARG A 341 -4.82 10.76 2.83
C ARG A 341 -5.03 9.63 1.82
N MET A 342 -4.53 9.83 0.60
CA MET A 342 -4.61 8.84 -0.50
C MET A 342 -3.28 8.10 -0.64
N MET A 343 -3.33 6.81 -0.97
CA MET A 343 -2.15 6.01 -1.29
C MET A 343 -2.30 5.37 -2.66
N ILE A 344 -1.34 5.59 -3.53
CA ILE A 344 -1.30 4.94 -4.85
C ILE A 344 -0.56 3.62 -4.67
N ASP A 345 -1.26 2.50 -4.87
CA ASP A 345 -0.68 1.16 -4.82
C ASP A 345 0.31 0.96 -5.99
N ALA A 346 1.38 0.22 -5.71
CA ALA A 346 2.27 -0.27 -6.75
C ALA A 346 1.73 -1.59 -7.31
N GLU A 347 1.98 -1.83 -8.59
CA GLU A 347 1.40 -2.92 -9.37
C GLU A 347 2.53 -3.72 -10.05
N HIS A 348 2.32 -4.21 -11.28
CA HIS A 348 3.34 -4.98 -12.02
C HIS A 348 4.41 -4.06 -12.64
N ILE A 349 5.66 -4.55 -12.76
CA ILE A 349 6.80 -3.73 -13.22
C ILE A 349 6.54 -3.13 -14.61
N TYR A 350 5.93 -3.91 -15.51
CA TYR A 350 5.66 -3.51 -16.90
C TYR A 350 4.70 -2.32 -17.06
N MET A 351 3.98 -1.92 -16.00
CA MET A 351 3.11 -0.73 -15.97
C MET A 351 3.55 0.30 -14.91
N GLN A 352 4.55 -0.01 -14.09
CA GLN A 352 4.89 0.77 -12.91
C GLN A 352 5.40 2.19 -13.24
N PRO A 353 6.29 2.43 -14.23
CA PRO A 353 6.76 3.78 -14.58
C PRO A 353 5.65 4.79 -14.86
N ALA A 354 4.58 4.40 -15.58
CA ALA A 354 3.44 5.29 -15.81
C ALA A 354 2.64 5.57 -14.52
N ILE A 355 2.49 4.56 -13.65
CA ILE A 355 1.85 4.71 -12.33
C ILE A 355 2.67 5.65 -11.44
N ASP A 356 4.00 5.56 -11.49
CA ASP A 356 4.90 6.44 -10.74
C ASP A 356 4.78 7.88 -11.22
N ALA A 357 4.86 8.13 -12.52
CA ALA A 357 4.75 9.48 -13.09
C ALA A 357 3.42 10.15 -12.70
N ILE A 358 2.30 9.41 -12.78
CA ILE A 358 0.98 9.88 -12.33
C ILE A 358 0.96 10.12 -10.81
N ALA A 359 1.61 9.26 -10.01
CA ALA A 359 1.69 9.42 -8.56
C ALA A 359 2.54 10.62 -8.12
N LEU A 360 3.58 10.95 -8.87
CA LEU A 360 4.48 12.07 -8.59
C LEU A 360 3.86 13.39 -9.01
N GLU A 361 3.13 13.42 -10.13
CA GLU A 361 2.29 14.56 -10.51
C GLU A 361 1.16 14.79 -9.49
N ALA A 362 0.53 13.71 -9.00
CA ALA A 362 -0.45 13.80 -7.91
C ALA A 362 0.15 14.39 -6.63
N GLN A 363 1.33 13.91 -6.19
CA GLN A 363 2.04 14.49 -5.04
C GLN A 363 2.38 15.98 -5.27
N ARG A 364 2.98 16.32 -6.42
CA ARG A 364 3.34 17.70 -6.79
C ARG A 364 2.15 18.65 -6.75
N SER A 365 0.94 18.17 -7.10
CA SER A 365 -0.27 18.99 -7.15
C SER A 365 -0.91 19.30 -5.79
N VAL A 366 -0.74 18.46 -4.76
CA VAL A 366 -1.45 18.62 -3.46
C VAL A 366 -0.62 18.42 -2.19
N ASN A 367 0.64 17.95 -2.26
CA ASN A 367 1.46 17.72 -1.07
C ASN A 367 2.15 19.00 -0.55
N MET A 368 1.35 20.03 -0.25
CA MET A 368 1.85 21.32 0.24
C MET A 368 1.96 21.30 1.77
N GLY A 369 3.18 21.18 2.29
CA GLY A 369 3.49 21.13 3.73
C GLY A 369 3.09 19.83 4.45
N ARG A 370 2.43 18.90 3.76
CA ARG A 370 2.13 17.53 4.21
C ARG A 370 1.87 16.61 3.03
N ALA A 371 2.06 15.30 3.19
CA ALA A 371 1.81 14.30 2.15
C ALA A 371 0.33 13.88 2.07
N VAL A 372 -0.50 14.60 1.31
CA VAL A 372 -1.88 14.18 1.01
C VAL A 372 -1.91 12.87 0.22
N VAL A 373 -0.96 12.70 -0.70
CA VAL A 373 -0.76 11.51 -1.52
C VAL A 373 0.55 10.82 -1.11
N LEU A 374 0.52 9.50 -0.95
CA LEU A 374 1.72 8.66 -0.79
C LEU A 374 1.82 7.65 -1.94
N GLN A 375 2.98 7.60 -2.60
CA GLN A 375 3.32 6.60 -3.61
C GLN A 375 3.87 5.33 -2.96
N THR A 376 3.54 4.16 -3.50
CA THR A 376 4.03 2.88 -2.99
C THR A 376 5.34 2.45 -3.67
N TYR A 377 6.34 2.07 -2.87
CA TYR A 377 7.63 1.56 -3.32
C TYR A 377 7.80 0.10 -2.93
N GLN A 378 8.30 -0.71 -3.86
CA GLN A 378 8.43 -2.15 -3.67
C GLN A 378 9.92 -2.52 -3.47
N CYS A 379 10.37 -2.62 -2.22
CA CYS A 379 11.77 -2.90 -1.86
C CYS A 379 12.26 -4.34 -2.20
N TYR A 380 11.44 -5.16 -2.87
CA TYR A 380 11.89 -6.37 -3.57
C TYR A 380 12.59 -6.06 -4.90
N LEU A 381 12.40 -4.88 -5.50
CA LEU A 381 13.08 -4.45 -6.74
C LEU A 381 14.48 -3.93 -6.45
N LYS A 382 15.45 -4.33 -7.28
CA LYS A 382 16.83 -3.82 -7.24
C LYS A 382 16.93 -2.32 -7.54
N SER A 383 15.96 -1.76 -8.27
CA SER A 383 15.87 -0.34 -8.65
C SER A 383 15.17 0.58 -7.65
N THR A 384 14.55 0.04 -6.59
CA THR A 384 13.79 0.87 -5.63
C THR A 384 14.65 1.92 -4.89
N PRO A 385 15.88 1.63 -4.41
CA PRO A 385 16.68 2.62 -3.69
C PRO A 385 17.08 3.86 -4.52
N SER A 386 17.44 3.68 -5.80
CA SER A 386 17.82 4.79 -6.68
C SER A 386 16.63 5.66 -7.05
N ARG A 387 15.51 5.04 -7.43
CA ARG A 387 14.24 5.74 -7.67
C ARG A 387 13.81 6.57 -6.47
N LEU A 388 13.73 5.94 -5.29
CA LEU A 388 13.35 6.60 -4.03
C LEU A 388 14.27 7.78 -3.68
N ALA A 389 15.58 7.67 -3.95
CA ALA A 389 16.51 8.78 -3.78
C ALA A 389 16.24 9.93 -4.78
N GLY A 390 15.96 9.62 -6.05
CA GLY A 390 15.61 10.58 -7.08
C GLY A 390 14.29 11.31 -6.79
N ASP A 391 13.26 10.58 -6.37
CA ASP A 391 11.94 11.11 -5.99
C ASP A 391 12.02 12.12 -4.84
N VAL A 392 12.68 11.74 -3.75
CA VAL A 392 12.88 12.60 -2.59
C VAL A 392 13.71 13.84 -2.95
N SER A 393 14.67 13.70 -3.87
CA SER A 393 15.48 14.82 -4.36
C SER A 393 14.69 15.75 -5.28
N LEU A 394 13.79 15.21 -6.10
CA LEU A 394 12.87 15.98 -6.94
C LEU A 394 11.89 16.80 -6.08
N ALA A 395 11.28 16.16 -5.09
CA ALA A 395 10.37 16.81 -4.13
C ALA A 395 11.05 17.99 -3.41
N ALA A 396 12.27 17.77 -2.90
CA ALA A 396 13.07 18.80 -2.24
C ALA A 396 13.43 19.97 -3.17
N ARG A 397 13.76 19.70 -4.46
CA ARG A 397 14.07 20.76 -5.45
C ARG A 397 12.84 21.52 -5.94
N GLN A 398 11.65 20.90 -5.93
CA GLN A 398 10.40 21.51 -6.38
C GLN A 398 9.55 22.09 -5.23
N GLY A 399 9.92 21.88 -3.96
CA GLY A 399 9.28 22.50 -2.80
C GLY A 399 7.98 21.84 -2.31
N TRP A 400 7.78 20.54 -2.58
CA TRP A 400 6.62 19.78 -2.10
C TRP A 400 7.02 18.64 -1.15
N THR A 401 6.10 18.23 -0.27
CA THR A 401 6.35 17.22 0.77
C THR A 401 6.27 15.81 0.18
N PHE A 402 7.36 15.05 0.23
CA PHE A 402 7.39 13.70 -0.32
C PHE A 402 6.58 12.71 0.55
N GLY A 403 5.80 11.82 -0.09
CA GLY A 403 4.99 10.79 0.56
C GLY A 403 5.37 9.37 0.11
N GLY A 404 6.11 8.62 0.95
CA GLY A 404 6.62 7.28 0.60
C GLY A 404 6.02 6.13 1.40
N LYS A 405 5.18 5.29 0.78
CA LYS A 405 4.72 4.01 1.35
C LYS A 405 5.68 2.88 0.98
N LEU A 406 6.45 2.40 1.95
CA LEU A 406 7.41 1.33 1.73
C LEU A 406 6.77 -0.04 2.00
N VAL A 407 6.68 -0.88 0.97
CA VAL A 407 6.33 -2.30 1.05
C VAL A 407 7.50 -3.15 0.54
N ARG A 408 7.46 -4.47 0.75
CA ARG A 408 8.39 -5.38 0.05
C ARG A 408 7.96 -5.56 -1.42
N GLY A 409 6.72 -5.96 -1.64
CA GLY A 409 6.13 -6.16 -2.97
C GLY A 409 5.16 -7.35 -2.96
N ALA A 410 4.20 -7.37 -3.89
CA ALA A 410 3.15 -8.39 -3.92
C ALA A 410 3.28 -9.38 -5.09
N TYR A 411 4.11 -9.07 -6.09
CA TYR A 411 4.08 -9.75 -7.41
C TYR A 411 5.31 -10.65 -7.66
N LEU A 412 6.08 -11.01 -6.62
CA LEU A 412 7.40 -11.67 -6.70
C LEU A 412 7.49 -12.87 -7.66
N VAL A 413 6.50 -13.76 -7.64
CA VAL A 413 6.50 -14.95 -8.50
C VAL A 413 6.37 -14.55 -9.98
N HIS A 414 5.37 -13.72 -10.28
CA HIS A 414 5.09 -13.25 -11.63
C HIS A 414 6.26 -12.47 -12.24
N GLU A 415 6.88 -11.54 -11.51
CA GLU A 415 8.00 -10.76 -12.05
C GLU A 415 9.25 -11.61 -12.31
N VAL A 416 9.47 -12.69 -11.55
CA VAL A 416 10.54 -13.66 -11.79
C VAL A 416 10.23 -14.56 -13.00
N GLU A 417 8.98 -14.99 -13.15
CA GLU A 417 8.54 -15.80 -14.29
C GLU A 417 8.58 -15.01 -15.60
N GLN A 418 8.10 -13.76 -15.61
CA GLN A 418 8.17 -12.88 -16.79
C GLN A 418 9.61 -12.57 -17.20
N ALA A 419 10.49 -12.20 -16.26
CA ALA A 419 11.90 -11.95 -16.59
C ALA A 419 12.57 -13.18 -17.22
N LYS A 420 12.27 -14.38 -16.70
CA LYS A 420 12.75 -15.65 -17.28
C LYS A 420 12.18 -15.91 -18.68
N LEU A 421 10.89 -15.65 -18.91
CA LEU A 421 10.24 -15.83 -20.22
C LEU A 421 10.78 -14.86 -21.29
N LEU A 422 11.14 -13.64 -20.89
CA LEU A 422 11.69 -12.60 -21.77
C LEU A 422 13.23 -12.67 -21.93
N GLY A 423 13.91 -13.59 -21.24
CA GLY A 423 15.37 -13.67 -21.22
C GLY A 423 16.06 -12.47 -20.54
N GLN A 424 15.33 -11.71 -19.75
CA GLN A 424 15.78 -10.45 -19.13
C GLN A 424 16.45 -10.68 -17.76
N PRO A 425 17.34 -9.77 -17.32
CA PRO A 425 17.89 -9.79 -15.97
C PRO A 425 16.78 -9.77 -14.90
N ARG A 426 16.92 -10.60 -13.86
CA ARG A 426 15.94 -10.70 -12.75
C ARG A 426 15.84 -9.34 -12.02
N PRO A 427 14.70 -8.62 -12.09
CA PRO A 427 14.58 -7.25 -11.58
C PRO A 427 14.46 -7.17 -10.05
N VAL A 428 14.10 -8.29 -9.42
CA VAL A 428 14.00 -8.43 -7.97
C VAL A 428 15.32 -8.88 -7.34
N HIS A 429 15.48 -8.61 -6.05
CA HIS A 429 16.51 -9.16 -5.19
C HIS A 429 16.56 -10.69 -5.25
N ASP A 430 17.76 -11.24 -5.10
CA ASP A 430 18.00 -12.66 -5.37
C ASP A 430 17.56 -13.54 -4.21
N SER A 431 17.68 -13.04 -2.97
CA SER A 431 17.17 -13.64 -1.74
C SER A 431 16.13 -12.77 -0.99
N LEU A 432 15.38 -13.43 -0.10
CA LEU A 432 14.49 -12.77 0.84
C LEU A 432 15.24 -11.88 1.85
N LEU A 433 16.49 -12.25 2.19
CA LEU A 433 17.34 -11.50 3.12
C LEU A 433 17.78 -10.16 2.52
N GLU A 434 18.18 -10.14 1.24
CA GLU A 434 18.42 -8.88 0.51
C GLU A 434 17.16 -8.02 0.44
N THR A 435 15.99 -8.62 0.21
CA THR A 435 14.70 -7.89 0.21
C THR A 435 14.42 -7.27 1.58
N HIS A 436 14.82 -7.92 2.68
CA HIS A 436 14.72 -7.36 4.03
C HIS A 436 15.73 -6.22 4.24
N ALA A 437 16.99 -6.42 3.85
CA ALA A 437 18.03 -5.39 3.95
C ALA A 437 17.73 -4.16 3.07
N CYS A 438 17.17 -4.35 1.87
CA CYS A 438 16.73 -3.27 1.00
C CYS A 438 15.57 -2.50 1.62
N TYR A 439 14.56 -3.21 2.15
CA TYR A 439 13.44 -2.60 2.87
C TYR A 439 13.89 -1.75 4.07
N ASP A 440 14.71 -2.34 4.95
CA ASP A 440 15.16 -1.68 6.17
C ASP A 440 16.02 -0.44 5.84
N ARG A 441 16.89 -0.48 4.82
CA ARG A 441 17.65 0.69 4.34
C ARG A 441 16.77 1.79 3.73
N CYS A 442 15.73 1.43 2.97
CA CYS A 442 14.79 2.41 2.43
C CYS A 442 14.01 3.12 3.56
N VAL A 443 13.63 2.37 4.60
CA VAL A 443 13.00 2.93 5.81
C VAL A 443 13.95 3.90 6.51
N GLU A 444 15.20 3.50 6.72
CA GLU A 444 16.24 4.33 7.33
C GLU A 444 16.49 5.64 6.55
N GLN A 445 16.66 5.54 5.23
CA GLN A 445 16.91 6.68 4.33
C GLN A 445 15.78 7.73 4.36
N LEU A 446 14.51 7.29 4.42
CA LEU A 446 13.38 8.22 4.56
C LEU A 446 13.28 8.79 5.97
N MET A 447 13.48 7.97 7.01
CA MET A 447 13.29 8.39 8.39
C MET A 447 14.34 9.43 8.84
N GLN A 448 15.58 9.31 8.36
CA GLN A 448 16.63 10.32 8.52
C GLN A 448 16.25 11.69 7.90
N LYS A 449 15.35 11.71 6.91
CA LYS A 449 14.83 12.92 6.25
C LYS A 449 13.48 13.39 6.79
N ALA A 450 12.70 12.51 7.42
CA ALA A 450 11.44 12.87 8.07
C ALA A 450 11.67 13.89 9.21
N GLY A 451 12.75 13.71 10.00
CA GLY A 451 13.22 14.70 10.97
C GLY A 451 13.72 16.03 10.37
N GLN A 452 13.69 16.19 9.05
CA GLN A 452 14.06 17.41 8.30
C GLN A 452 12.86 18.03 7.56
N SER A 453 11.63 17.72 8.01
CA SER A 453 10.36 18.42 7.71
C SER A 453 9.78 18.33 6.29
N ASN A 454 10.38 17.59 5.35
CA ASN A 454 9.87 17.48 3.96
C ASN A 454 9.61 16.03 3.46
N VAL A 455 9.61 15.05 4.36
CA VAL A 455 9.34 13.63 4.05
C VAL A 455 8.33 13.07 5.05
N GLU A 456 7.24 12.48 4.55
CA GLU A 456 6.36 11.59 5.30
C GLU A 456 6.37 10.18 4.70
N MET A 457 6.18 9.15 5.53
CA MET A 457 6.35 7.76 5.12
C MET A 457 5.40 6.79 5.83
N MET A 458 5.08 5.69 5.14
CA MET A 458 4.29 4.57 5.66
C MET A 458 5.16 3.29 5.66
N VAL A 459 5.58 2.85 6.86
CA VAL A 459 6.27 1.58 7.12
C VAL A 459 5.26 0.44 7.07
N ALA A 460 4.93 -0.01 5.85
CA ALA A 460 3.95 -1.08 5.64
C ALA A 460 4.62 -2.48 5.71
N SER A 461 4.62 -3.08 6.90
CA SER A 461 5.27 -4.37 7.17
C SER A 461 4.61 -5.19 8.28
N HIS A 462 4.58 -6.51 8.09
CA HIS A 462 4.24 -7.54 9.09
C HIS A 462 5.46 -8.18 9.77
N ASN A 463 6.68 -7.76 9.43
CA ASN A 463 7.89 -8.31 10.06
C ASN A 463 8.23 -7.48 11.30
N GLN A 464 8.05 -8.08 12.48
CA GLN A 464 8.37 -7.52 13.79
C GLN A 464 9.76 -6.85 13.84
N GLN A 465 10.81 -7.49 13.30
CA GLN A 465 12.17 -6.94 13.32
C GLN A 465 12.31 -5.63 12.55
N SER A 466 11.62 -5.47 11.41
CA SER A 466 11.62 -4.21 10.66
C SER A 466 10.83 -3.11 11.39
N ILE A 467 9.80 -3.48 12.16
CA ILE A 467 9.03 -2.55 13.00
C ILE A 467 9.85 -2.12 14.22
N GLU A 468 10.51 -3.06 14.90
CA GLU A 468 11.43 -2.82 16.02
C GLU A 468 12.58 -1.88 15.61
N LYS A 469 13.20 -2.10 14.45
CA LYS A 469 14.21 -1.19 13.87
C LYS A 469 13.66 0.21 13.62
N ALA A 470 12.49 0.33 13.01
CA ALA A 470 11.85 1.63 12.74
C ALA A 470 11.50 2.38 14.04
N VAL A 471 10.97 1.67 15.04
CA VAL A 471 10.67 2.22 16.37
C VAL A 471 11.93 2.69 17.10
N ALA A 472 13.01 1.90 17.06
CA ALA A 472 14.30 2.27 17.63
C ALA A 472 14.94 3.46 16.90
N LEU A 473 14.81 3.54 15.58
CA LEU A 473 15.34 4.66 14.78
C LEU A 473 14.55 5.95 15.03
N MET A 474 13.22 5.89 15.20
CA MET A 474 12.44 7.05 15.66
C MET A 474 12.95 7.57 17.01
N GLN A 475 13.18 6.67 17.98
CA GLN A 475 13.71 7.01 19.30
C GLN A 475 15.12 7.62 19.21
N GLN A 476 16.00 7.06 18.38
CA GLN A 476 17.36 7.58 18.13
C GLN A 476 17.34 8.98 17.48
N LEU A 477 16.39 9.26 16.59
CA LEU A 477 16.25 10.54 15.89
C LEU A 477 15.37 11.55 16.64
N GLY A 478 14.83 11.20 17.82
CA GLY A 478 13.97 12.07 18.61
C GLY A 478 12.55 12.28 18.04
N ILE A 479 12.12 11.47 17.08
CA ILE A 479 10.79 11.54 16.46
C ILE A 479 9.76 10.97 17.45
N SER A 480 8.75 11.75 17.83
CA SER A 480 7.70 11.29 18.74
C SER A 480 6.85 10.19 18.10
N PRO A 481 6.36 9.20 18.86
CA PRO A 481 5.36 8.24 18.38
C PRO A 481 4.15 8.91 17.71
N SER A 482 3.75 10.08 18.23
CA SER A 482 2.59 10.86 17.82
C SER A 482 2.85 11.87 16.69
N ASP A 483 4.08 12.00 16.20
CA ASP A 483 4.39 12.98 15.17
C ASP A 483 3.79 12.58 13.82
N ASN A 484 3.16 13.54 13.14
CA ASN A 484 2.66 13.33 11.79
C ASN A 484 3.84 13.29 10.81
N GLY A 485 4.20 12.08 10.38
CA GLY A 485 5.22 11.85 9.37
C GLY A 485 5.72 10.42 9.28
N VAL A 486 5.61 9.62 10.36
CA VAL A 486 5.94 8.18 10.33
C VAL A 486 4.72 7.36 10.69
N TYR A 487 4.17 6.66 9.70
CA TYR A 487 2.98 5.82 9.82
C TYR A 487 3.36 4.34 9.74
N PHE A 488 2.65 3.47 10.47
CA PHE A 488 2.90 2.02 10.47
C PHE A 488 1.71 1.25 9.89
N GLY A 489 1.92 0.47 8.84
CA GLY A 489 0.84 -0.21 8.10
C GLY A 489 0.87 -1.73 8.22
N GLN A 490 -0.26 -2.33 8.61
CA GLN A 490 -0.49 -3.80 8.54
C GLN A 490 -1.82 -4.11 7.84
N LEU A 491 -2.00 -5.33 7.34
CA LEU A 491 -3.32 -5.79 6.89
C LEU A 491 -4.22 -6.10 8.11
N TYR A 492 -5.52 -5.84 7.98
CA TYR A 492 -6.51 -6.24 8.98
C TYR A 492 -6.58 -7.77 9.10
N GLY A 493 -6.71 -8.27 10.33
CA GLY A 493 -6.72 -9.71 10.60
C GLY A 493 -5.35 -10.39 10.55
N MET A 494 -4.25 -9.65 10.45
CA MET A 494 -2.87 -10.16 10.41
C MET A 494 -1.94 -9.30 11.28
N SER A 495 -1.07 -9.95 12.05
CA SER A 495 -0.06 -9.32 12.92
C SER A 495 -0.65 -8.26 13.86
N ASP A 496 -1.74 -8.60 14.55
CA ASP A 496 -2.39 -7.70 15.51
C ASP A 496 -1.49 -7.41 16.71
N HIS A 497 -0.56 -8.31 17.05
CA HIS A 497 0.49 -8.08 18.05
C HIS A 497 1.46 -6.94 17.72
N LEU A 498 1.47 -6.44 16.48
CA LEU A 498 2.21 -5.23 16.10
C LEU A 498 1.32 -4.00 16.29
N SER A 499 0.19 -3.94 15.60
CA SER A 499 -0.69 -2.76 15.56
C SER A 499 -1.33 -2.43 16.92
N PHE A 500 -1.76 -3.44 17.68
CA PHE A 500 -2.35 -3.26 19.02
C PHE A 500 -1.30 -3.13 20.15
N THR A 501 -0.02 -3.16 19.79
CA THR A 501 1.09 -2.76 20.67
C THR A 501 1.52 -1.33 20.33
N LEU A 502 1.66 -0.98 19.04
CA LEU A 502 1.97 0.37 18.57
C LEU A 502 0.93 1.43 19.00
N GLY A 503 -0.35 1.24 18.67
CA GLY A 503 -1.40 2.23 18.89
C GLY A 503 -1.55 2.67 20.36
N PRO A 504 -1.59 1.75 21.33
CA PRO A 504 -1.62 2.10 22.76
C PRO A 504 -0.35 2.77 23.30
N HIS A 505 0.77 2.71 22.60
CA HIS A 505 2.00 3.48 22.90
C HIS A 505 2.05 4.81 22.13
N GLY A 506 0.96 5.22 21.47
CA GLY A 506 0.84 6.49 20.76
C GLY A 506 1.50 6.52 19.39
N TYR A 507 1.99 5.40 18.87
CA TYR A 507 2.52 5.31 17.50
C TYR A 507 1.37 5.33 16.49
N GLN A 508 1.53 6.12 15.42
CA GLN A 508 0.56 6.28 14.34
C GLN A 508 0.40 4.98 13.50
N ALA A 509 -0.36 4.01 14.03
CA ALA A 509 -0.53 2.67 13.47
C ALA A 509 -1.87 2.51 12.73
N TYR A 510 -1.84 1.73 11.64
CA TYR A 510 -2.96 1.61 10.71
C TYR A 510 -3.21 0.17 10.26
N LYS A 511 -4.48 -0.15 10.02
CA LYS A 511 -4.91 -1.40 9.37
C LYS A 511 -5.50 -1.15 7.99
N VAL A 512 -5.07 -1.90 6.98
CA VAL A 512 -5.77 -2.02 5.68
C VAL A 512 -7.00 -2.87 5.87
N ILE A 513 -8.18 -2.26 5.72
CA ILE A 513 -9.50 -2.86 5.98
C ILE A 513 -10.25 -2.99 4.64
N PRO A 514 -10.31 -4.21 4.07
CA PRO A 514 -11.16 -4.51 2.93
C PRO A 514 -12.63 -4.52 3.38
N TYR A 515 -13.52 -3.93 2.59
CA TYR A 515 -14.97 -4.08 2.79
C TYR A 515 -15.70 -4.19 1.46
N GLY A 516 -16.89 -4.81 1.47
CA GLY A 516 -17.71 -5.02 0.28
C GLY A 516 -18.45 -6.37 0.30
N PRO A 517 -19.42 -6.59 -0.59
CA PRO A 517 -20.19 -7.84 -0.66
C PRO A 517 -19.28 -9.07 -0.76
N ILE A 518 -19.67 -10.19 -0.12
CA ILE A 518 -18.82 -11.39 0.00
C ILE A 518 -18.26 -11.81 -1.37
N GLU A 519 -19.12 -11.90 -2.40
CA GLU A 519 -18.76 -12.21 -3.78
C GLU A 519 -17.59 -11.35 -4.31
N THR A 520 -17.58 -10.04 -4.03
CA THR A 520 -16.49 -9.13 -4.43
C THR A 520 -15.22 -9.32 -3.59
N THR A 521 -15.34 -9.72 -2.32
CA THR A 521 -14.19 -9.98 -1.45
C THR A 521 -13.52 -11.34 -1.67
N MET A 522 -14.17 -12.31 -2.33
CA MET A 522 -13.63 -13.67 -2.48
C MET A 522 -12.24 -13.76 -3.15
N PRO A 523 -11.90 -12.96 -4.19
CA PRO A 523 -10.54 -12.91 -4.73
C PRO A 523 -9.52 -12.37 -3.72
N TYR A 524 -9.89 -11.33 -2.94
CA TYR A 524 -9.06 -10.81 -1.84
C TYR A 524 -8.83 -11.88 -0.77
N LEU A 525 -9.89 -12.56 -0.30
CA LEU A 525 -9.82 -13.61 0.71
C LEU A 525 -8.96 -14.79 0.26
N THR A 526 -9.02 -15.15 -1.03
CA THR A 526 -8.19 -16.20 -1.62
C THR A 526 -6.71 -15.81 -1.63
N ARG A 527 -6.36 -14.58 -2.07
CA ARG A 527 -4.97 -14.07 -1.99
C ARG A 527 -4.44 -14.05 -0.56
N ARG A 528 -5.25 -13.60 0.42
CA ARG A 528 -4.86 -13.68 1.84
C ARG A 528 -4.65 -15.10 2.32
N ALA A 529 -5.51 -16.05 1.93
CA ALA A 529 -5.32 -17.46 2.29
C ALA A 529 -4.02 -18.03 1.68
N GLN A 530 -3.67 -17.64 0.45
CA GLN A 530 -2.42 -18.01 -0.25
C GLN A 530 -1.18 -17.49 0.46
N GLU A 531 -1.11 -16.19 0.76
CA GLU A 531 -0.01 -15.59 1.53
C GLU A 531 0.12 -16.19 2.95
N ASN A 532 -1.01 -16.57 3.57
CA ASN A 532 -1.04 -17.25 4.85
C ASN A 532 -0.80 -18.78 4.75
N SER A 533 -0.57 -19.34 3.55
CA SER A 533 -0.21 -20.77 3.44
C SER A 533 1.26 -21.05 3.79
N ASP A 534 2.13 -20.04 3.65
CA ASP A 534 3.54 -20.10 4.07
C ASP A 534 3.76 -19.77 5.56
N ILE A 535 2.68 -19.67 6.37
CA ILE A 535 2.70 -19.54 7.84
C ILE A 535 3.73 -20.48 8.48
N PHE A 536 3.78 -21.74 8.02
CA PHE A 536 4.63 -22.78 8.59
C PHE A 536 6.05 -22.82 8.02
N LYS A 537 6.42 -21.92 7.08
CA LYS A 537 7.66 -22.03 6.31
C LYS A 537 8.70 -20.93 6.51
N LYS A 538 8.34 -19.72 7.00
CA LYS A 538 9.17 -18.63 7.60
C LYS A 538 8.49 -17.25 7.45
N SER A 539 7.36 -16.99 8.10
CA SER A 539 6.70 -15.66 8.02
C SER A 539 6.10 -15.17 9.35
N GLY A 540 5.86 -13.86 9.48
CA GLY A 540 5.49 -13.19 10.74
C GLY A 540 4.18 -13.66 11.37
N VAL A 541 3.27 -14.25 10.60
CA VAL A 541 2.04 -14.85 11.14
C VAL A 541 2.34 -16.12 11.96
N GLY A 542 3.49 -16.77 11.75
CA GLY A 542 3.99 -17.82 12.66
C GLY A 542 4.26 -17.31 14.08
N LYS A 543 4.82 -16.10 14.23
CA LYS A 543 5.02 -15.44 15.53
C LYS A 543 3.68 -15.13 16.19
N GLU A 544 2.75 -14.55 15.43
CA GLU A 544 1.38 -14.30 15.89
C GLU A 544 0.69 -15.60 16.36
N LEU A 545 0.86 -16.69 15.61
CA LEU A 545 0.29 -18.01 15.95
C LEU A 545 0.86 -18.57 17.27
N GLU A 546 2.16 -18.43 17.54
CA GLU A 546 2.74 -18.82 18.83
C GLU A 546 2.27 -17.93 19.98
N MET A 547 2.16 -16.61 19.78
CA MET A 547 1.62 -15.70 20.81
C MET A 547 0.14 -15.98 21.10
N ILE A 548 -0.67 -16.31 20.09
CA ILE A 548 -2.08 -16.72 20.28
C ILE A 548 -2.16 -18.02 21.09
N LYS A 549 -1.29 -19.00 20.83
CA LYS A 549 -1.21 -20.24 21.64
C LYS A 549 -0.80 -19.95 23.08
N ALA A 550 0.21 -19.11 23.29
CA ALA A 550 0.69 -18.73 24.62
C ALA A 550 -0.41 -18.04 25.44
N GLU A 551 -1.15 -17.10 24.83
CA GLU A 551 -2.27 -16.43 25.48
C GLU A 551 -3.45 -17.38 25.76
N LEU A 552 -3.78 -18.28 24.83
CA LEU A 552 -4.80 -19.32 25.06
C LEU A 552 -4.39 -20.27 26.21
N ALA A 553 -3.13 -20.66 26.28
CA ALA A 553 -2.59 -21.48 27.37
C ALA A 553 -2.61 -20.73 28.71
N ARG A 554 -2.21 -19.46 28.74
CA ARG A 554 -2.27 -18.59 29.93
C ARG A 554 -3.70 -18.49 30.47
N ARG A 555 -4.68 -18.25 29.60
CA ARG A 555 -6.11 -18.20 29.96
C ARG A 555 -6.64 -19.54 30.48
N LEU A 556 -6.23 -20.65 29.86
CA LEU A 556 -6.61 -21.99 30.31
C LEU A 556 -6.06 -22.29 31.72
N VAL A 557 -4.78 -21.99 31.96
CA VAL A 557 -4.15 -22.14 33.29
C VAL A 557 -4.78 -21.21 34.32
N ALA A 558 -5.14 -19.98 33.95
CA ALA A 558 -5.84 -19.06 34.85
C ALA A 558 -7.24 -19.56 35.23
N PHE A 559 -8.00 -20.15 34.30
CA PHE A 559 -9.32 -20.72 34.55
C PHE A 559 -9.29 -21.92 35.52
N PHE A 560 -8.22 -22.72 35.50
CA PHE A 560 -8.05 -23.88 36.40
C PHE A 560 -7.24 -23.59 37.68
N LYS A 561 -6.83 -22.34 37.94
CA LYS A 561 -6.21 -21.96 39.21
C LYS A 561 -7.29 -21.64 40.26
N PRO A 562 -7.33 -22.33 41.41
CA PRO A 562 -8.30 -22.02 42.46
C PRO A 562 -8.03 -20.65 43.10
N SER A 563 -9.11 -19.97 43.47
CA SER A 563 -9.16 -18.62 44.04
C SER A 563 -8.63 -18.54 45.47
N GLY A 564 -7.35 -18.88 45.65
CA GLY A 564 -6.66 -18.87 46.94
C GLY A 564 -5.16 -19.18 46.89
N TRP A 565 -4.60 -19.54 45.73
CA TRP A 565 -3.18 -19.89 45.62
C TRP A 565 -2.26 -18.66 45.55
N GLN A 566 -2.08 -17.99 46.70
CA GLN A 566 -0.97 -17.06 46.91
C GLN A 566 0.36 -17.81 46.77
N ARG A 567 1.37 -17.19 46.14
CA ARG A 567 2.75 -17.69 46.19
C ARG A 567 3.25 -17.57 47.64
N PRO A 568 3.94 -18.59 48.19
CA PRO A 568 4.73 -18.39 49.40
C PRO A 568 5.73 -17.26 49.18
N SER A 569 5.70 -16.24 50.03
CA SER A 569 6.71 -15.18 50.03
C SER A 569 8.02 -15.76 50.57
N LEU A 570 9.00 -15.98 49.69
CA LEU A 570 10.38 -16.27 50.08
C LEU A 570 11.00 -15.02 50.71
N SER A 571 10.70 -14.81 51.99
CA SER A 571 11.28 -13.77 52.83
C SER A 571 12.71 -14.19 53.23
N THR A 572 13.66 -13.94 52.35
CA THR A 572 15.09 -14.01 52.68
C THR A 572 15.46 -12.85 53.62
N GLN A 573 15.15 -13.01 54.90
CA GLN A 573 15.68 -12.21 56.00
C GLN A 573 17.10 -12.72 56.34
N PRO A 574 18.16 -11.92 56.13
CA PRO A 574 19.52 -12.33 56.46
C PRO A 574 19.85 -11.99 57.92
N GLY A 575 20.19 -13.02 58.70
CA GLY A 575 20.88 -12.85 59.99
C GLY A 575 20.00 -12.95 61.24
N ALA A 576 19.99 -14.14 61.84
CA ALA A 576 19.78 -14.32 63.27
C ALA A 576 20.81 -15.37 63.73
N ALA A 577 21.85 -14.92 64.45
CA ALA A 577 22.90 -15.81 64.95
C ALA A 577 22.47 -16.44 66.27
N THR A 578 22.28 -17.76 66.28
CA THR A 578 21.91 -18.49 67.50
C THR A 578 23.09 -18.59 68.45
N VAL A 579 23.12 -17.71 69.47
CA VAL A 579 24.06 -17.83 70.59
C VAL A 579 23.57 -18.95 71.52
N LEU A 580 24.42 -19.96 71.74
CA LEU A 580 24.22 -20.96 72.77
C LEU A 580 24.62 -20.39 74.14
N PRO A 581 23.76 -20.47 75.17
CA PRO A 581 24.21 -20.27 76.54
C PRO A 581 25.03 -21.47 77.01
N SER A 582 25.95 -21.24 77.96
CA SER A 582 26.74 -22.25 78.65
C SER A 582 26.37 -22.32 80.14
N ALA A 583 26.79 -23.42 80.78
CA ALA A 583 26.39 -23.92 82.11
C ALA A 583 25.02 -24.63 82.12
#